data_AF-A0A1D9GRU0-F1
#
_entry.id   AF-A0A1D9GRU0-F1
#
_cell.length_a   1.000
_cell.length_b   1.000
_cell.length_c   1.000
_cell.angle_alpha   90.00
_cell.angle_beta   90.00
_cell.angle_gamma   90.00
#
_symmetry.space_group_name_H-M   'P 1'
#
loop_
_entity.id
_entity.type
_entity.pdbx_description
1 polymer ?
#
loop_
_entity_poly.entity_id
_entity_poly.type
_entity_poly.pdbx_seq_one_letter_code
_entity_poly.pdbx_strand_id
1 'polypeptide(L)'
;MNKRKNSIIAASILASALVTATPFALANHHGEEYRGNHHDRHDMEQMCEDFREGKGRFDQEERRAKMEARRTEMAERLKLNDEQREIWNQIHEERREKYQNRMDEWKEKLKKRCETLKQ
;
A
#
# COMPACT_ATOMS: atom_id res chain seq x y z
N MET A 1 53.58 -26.52 29.23
CA MET A 1 52.25 -26.63 29.86
C MET A 1 52.35 -26.20 31.31
N ASN A 2 51.72 -25.09 31.70
CA ASN A 2 50.77 -25.01 32.83
C ASN A 2 50.37 -23.55 33.07
N LYS A 3 49.17 -23.25 32.58
CA LYS A 3 48.40 -22.03 32.78
C LYS A 3 48.18 -21.81 34.28
N ARG A 4 48.53 -20.65 34.81
CA ARG A 4 47.99 -20.17 36.08
C ARG A 4 46.90 -19.14 35.79
N LYS A 5 45.67 -19.59 36.02
CA LYS A 5 44.42 -18.88 35.85
C LYS A 5 44.16 -18.07 37.11
N ASN A 6 44.42 -16.76 37.09
CA ASN A 6 43.98 -15.87 38.16
C ASN A 6 43.03 -14.82 37.59
N SER A 7 41.75 -15.14 37.73
CA SER A 7 40.60 -14.26 37.93
C SER A 7 40.80 -12.78 37.60
N ILE A 8 40.29 -12.37 36.44
CA ILE A 8 39.73 -11.03 36.24
C ILE A 8 38.29 -11.24 35.77
N ILE A 9 37.45 -11.71 36.68
CA ILE A 9 36.00 -11.51 36.57
C ILE A 9 35.73 -10.26 37.40
N ALA A 10 35.95 -9.11 36.77
CA ALA A 10 35.61 -7.82 37.34
C ALA A 10 34.82 -7.03 36.29
N ALA A 11 33.53 -6.89 36.59
CA ALA A 11 32.69 -5.75 36.26
C ALA A 11 32.61 -5.32 34.78
N SER A 12 31.58 -5.82 34.08
CA SER A 12 30.86 -5.01 33.08
C SER A 12 29.48 -5.61 32.80
N ILE A 13 28.68 -5.77 33.86
CA ILE A 13 27.22 -5.83 33.70
C ILE A 13 26.74 -4.42 34.04
N LEU A 14 26.11 -3.76 33.06
CA LEU A 14 25.01 -2.78 33.18
C LEU A 14 25.09 -1.71 32.07
N ALA A 15 24.47 -1.98 30.91
CA ALA A 15 23.88 -0.95 30.06
C ALA A 15 22.92 -1.55 29.00
N SER A 16 21.94 -2.36 29.42
CA SER A 16 20.91 -2.92 28.51
C SER A 16 19.51 -2.33 28.74
N ALA A 17 19.39 -1.13 29.31
CA ALA A 17 18.11 -0.60 29.79
C ALA A 17 17.70 0.75 29.17
N LEU A 18 17.88 0.95 27.85
CA LEU A 18 17.32 2.11 27.15
C LEU A 18 16.72 1.76 25.78
N VAL A 19 15.93 0.69 25.68
CA VAL A 19 15.12 0.41 24.46
C VAL A 19 13.62 0.32 24.75
N THR A 20 13.16 0.58 25.98
CA THR A 20 11.72 0.51 26.30
C THR A 20 10.96 1.84 26.14
N ALA A 21 11.63 2.92 25.73
CA ALA A 21 10.95 4.16 25.38
C ALA A 21 10.40 4.10 23.93
N THR A 22 9.35 3.30 23.75
CA THR A 22 8.18 3.55 22.89
C THR A 22 8.35 3.86 21.39
N PRO A 23 7.82 2.99 20.51
CA PRO A 23 7.15 3.40 19.27
C PRO A 23 5.61 3.44 19.40
N PHE A 24 5.03 3.03 20.55
CA PHE A 24 3.56 3.00 20.71
C PHE A 24 2.88 4.37 20.58
N ALA A 25 3.63 5.48 20.72
CA ALA A 25 3.12 6.83 20.52
C ALA A 25 3.02 7.26 19.03
N LEU A 26 3.64 6.54 18.09
CA LEU A 26 3.57 6.86 16.65
C LEU A 26 2.52 6.01 15.91
N ALA A 27 2.00 4.96 16.55
CA ALA A 27 1.00 4.07 15.95
C ALA A 27 -0.44 4.59 16.06
N ASN A 28 -0.71 5.60 16.89
CA ASN A 28 -2.08 6.04 17.19
C ASN A 28 -2.38 7.50 16.83
N HIS A 29 -1.67 8.05 15.84
CA HIS A 29 -1.93 9.40 15.32
C HIS A 29 -2.34 9.39 13.84
N HIS A 30 -3.15 8.40 13.47
CA HIS A 30 -4.07 8.59 12.35
C HIS A 30 -5.42 8.98 12.96
N GLY A 31 -5.69 10.28 12.90
CA GLY A 31 -6.88 10.91 13.47
C GLY A 31 -8.15 10.12 13.14
N GLU A 32 -8.89 9.84 14.19
CA GLU A 32 -10.32 9.58 14.11
C GLU A 32 -11.01 10.81 13.52
N GLU A 33 -11.19 10.84 12.21
CA GLU A 33 -12.20 11.68 11.56
C GLU A 33 -12.49 11.17 10.13
N TYR A 34 -12.99 9.94 10.04
CA TYR A 34 -13.80 9.50 8.89
C TYR A 34 -15.08 8.87 9.41
N ARG A 35 -15.88 9.64 10.17
CA ARG A 35 -17.32 9.38 10.31
C ARG A 35 -18.00 9.94 9.06
N GLY A 36 -18.03 9.13 8.01
CA GLY A 36 -18.71 9.49 6.78
C GLY A 36 -18.52 8.41 5.73
N ASN A 37 -19.11 7.24 5.94
CA ASN A 37 -19.30 6.31 4.84
C ASN A 37 -20.46 5.34 5.13
N HIS A 38 -21.62 5.91 5.43
CA HIS A 38 -22.81 5.33 4.88
C HIS A 38 -22.83 5.78 3.43
N HIS A 39 -22.58 4.87 2.49
CA HIS A 39 -22.90 5.12 1.10
C HIS A 39 -24.42 5.28 1.05
N ASP A 40 -24.89 6.53 1.10
CA ASP A 40 -26.30 6.81 0.95
C ASP A 40 -26.76 6.29 -0.41
N ARG A 41 -28.04 5.89 -0.51
CA ARG A 41 -28.59 5.30 -1.73
C ARG A 41 -28.32 6.17 -2.97
N HIS A 42 -28.38 7.49 -2.81
CA HIS A 42 -28.07 8.48 -3.85
C HIS A 42 -26.61 8.37 -4.34
N ASP A 43 -25.64 8.21 -3.44
CA ASP A 43 -24.22 8.04 -3.81
C ASP A 43 -23.98 6.73 -4.56
N MET A 44 -24.74 5.69 -4.23
CA MET A 44 -24.68 4.41 -4.96
C MET A 44 -25.33 4.49 -6.34
N GLU A 45 -26.45 5.20 -6.49
CA GLU A 45 -27.11 5.41 -7.78
C GLU A 45 -26.18 6.17 -8.74
N GLN A 46 -25.57 7.27 -8.29
CA GLN A 46 -24.57 8.02 -9.06
C GLN A 46 -23.36 7.14 -9.43
N MET A 47 -22.87 6.32 -8.50
CA MET A 47 -21.76 5.40 -8.78
C MET A 47 -22.12 4.35 -9.84
N CYS A 48 -23.36 3.88 -9.88
CA CYS A 48 -23.85 2.93 -10.88
C CYS A 48 -24.01 3.56 -12.27
N GLU A 49 -24.35 4.85 -12.34
CA GLU A 49 -24.35 5.63 -13.58
C GLU A 49 -22.93 5.82 -14.09
N ASP A 50 -22.03 6.33 -13.26
CA ASP A 50 -20.60 6.48 -13.60
C ASP A 50 -19.97 5.16 -14.05
N PHE A 51 -20.33 4.05 -13.39
CA PHE A 51 -19.85 2.71 -13.77
C PHE A 51 -20.33 2.29 -15.16
N ARG A 52 -21.60 2.56 -15.49
CA ARG A 52 -22.18 2.21 -16.80
C ARG A 52 -21.63 3.08 -17.92
N GLU A 53 -21.42 4.37 -17.63
CA GLU A 53 -20.90 5.33 -18.59
C GLU A 53 -19.37 5.31 -18.68
N GLY A 54 -18.70 4.59 -17.78
CA GLY A 54 -17.24 4.50 -17.74
C GLY A 54 -16.55 5.80 -17.29
N LYS A 55 -17.24 6.65 -16.54
CA LYS A 55 -16.78 8.00 -16.17
C LYS A 55 -16.15 8.05 -14.78
N GLY A 56 -15.52 9.18 -14.45
CA GLY A 56 -14.98 9.46 -13.13
C GLY A 56 -13.93 8.44 -12.70
N ARG A 57 -14.20 7.68 -11.64
CA ARG A 57 -13.25 6.67 -11.12
C ARG A 57 -13.06 5.47 -12.05
N PHE A 58 -13.93 5.30 -13.04
CA PHE A 58 -13.88 4.19 -14.00
C PHE A 58 -13.14 4.56 -15.28
N ASP A 59 -12.95 5.86 -15.54
CA ASP A 59 -12.01 6.36 -16.53
C ASP A 59 -10.59 6.25 -15.97
N GLN A 60 -9.78 5.40 -16.58
CA GLN A 60 -8.48 4.99 -16.06
C GLN A 60 -7.33 5.35 -17.00
N GLU A 61 -7.59 5.91 -18.18
CA GLU A 61 -6.56 6.12 -19.19
C GLU A 61 -5.51 7.14 -18.73
N GLU A 62 -5.96 8.34 -18.36
CA GLU A 62 -5.08 9.39 -17.84
C GLU A 62 -4.35 8.92 -16.57
N ARG A 63 -5.07 8.22 -15.69
CA ARG A 63 -4.50 7.70 -14.44
C ARG A 63 -3.42 6.65 -14.70
N ARG A 64 -3.57 5.80 -15.71
CA ARG A 64 -2.55 4.81 -16.11
C ARG A 64 -1.32 5.50 -16.66
N ALA A 65 -1.49 6.46 -17.57
CA ALA A 65 -0.38 7.23 -18.14
C ALA A 65 0.42 7.97 -17.05
N LYS A 66 -0.27 8.61 -16.09
CA LYS A 66 0.36 9.29 -14.96
C LYS A 66 1.16 8.32 -14.06
N MET A 67 0.62 7.12 -13.82
CA MET A 67 1.30 6.11 -13.01
C MET A 67 2.52 5.54 -13.72
N GLU A 68 2.47 5.39 -15.04
CA GLU A 68 3.60 4.95 -15.87
C GLU A 68 4.71 6.01 -15.92
N ALA A 69 4.36 7.28 -16.15
CA ALA A 69 5.31 8.39 -16.08
C ALA A 69 6.03 8.45 -14.72
N ARG A 70 5.26 8.32 -13.62
CA ARG A 70 5.81 8.28 -12.26
C ARG A 70 6.74 7.08 -12.04
N ARG A 71 6.45 5.92 -12.62
CA ARG A 71 7.31 4.73 -12.53
C ARG A 71 8.66 4.99 -13.20
N THR A 72 8.66 5.62 -14.38
CA THR A 72 9.88 5.98 -15.11
C THR A 72 10.70 7.01 -14.34
N GLU A 73 10.05 8.09 -13.87
CA GLU A 73 10.68 9.12 -13.03
C GLU A 73 11.37 8.52 -11.80
N MET A 74 10.71 7.57 -11.12
CA MET A 74 11.27 6.91 -9.95
C MET A 74 12.48 6.03 -10.29
N ALA A 75 12.43 5.29 -11.41
CA ALA A 75 13.57 4.49 -11.85
C ALA A 75 14.78 5.36 -12.20
N GLU A 76 14.57 6.54 -12.80
CA GLU A 76 15.61 7.53 -13.06
C GLU A 76 16.17 8.15 -11.79
N ARG A 77 15.30 8.55 -10.86
CA ARG A 77 15.70 9.12 -9.55
C ARG A 77 16.55 8.14 -8.75
N LEU A 78 16.21 6.85 -8.80
CA LEU A 78 16.96 5.78 -8.16
C LEU A 78 18.23 5.38 -8.94
N LYS A 79 18.42 5.91 -10.15
CA LYS A 79 19.54 5.60 -11.05
C LYS A 79 19.72 4.10 -11.26
N LEU A 80 18.60 3.39 -11.45
CA LEU A 80 18.62 1.95 -11.65
C LEU A 80 19.36 1.61 -12.95
N ASN A 81 20.22 0.59 -12.88
CA ASN A 81 20.84 -0.01 -14.05
C ASN A 81 19.86 -0.93 -14.80
N ASP A 82 20.28 -1.53 -15.91
CA ASP A 82 19.39 -2.31 -16.77
C ASP A 82 18.80 -3.54 -16.07
N GLU A 83 19.61 -4.31 -15.33
CA GLU A 83 19.14 -5.47 -14.57
C GLU A 83 18.14 -5.07 -13.47
N GLN A 84 18.43 -3.99 -12.74
CA GLN A 84 17.53 -3.46 -11.71
C GLN A 84 16.24 -2.91 -12.31
N ARG A 85 16.29 -2.32 -13.51
CA ARG A 85 15.12 -1.85 -14.25
C ARG A 85 14.25 -3.01 -14.70
N GLU A 86 14.84 -4.12 -15.11
CA GLU A 86 14.08 -5.33 -15.45
C GLU A 86 13.32 -5.86 -14.23
N ILE A 87 14.00 -6.01 -13.09
CA ILE A 87 13.35 -6.42 -11.82
C ILE A 87 12.27 -5.40 -11.40
N TRP A 88 12.55 -4.11 -11.52
CA TRP A 88 11.59 -3.04 -11.23
C TRP A 88 10.33 -3.15 -12.09
N ASN A 89 10.49 -3.45 -13.38
CA ASN A 89 9.39 -3.63 -14.31
C ASN A 89 8.55 -4.86 -13.94
N GLN A 90 9.18 -5.98 -13.60
CA GLN A 90 8.50 -7.20 -13.14
C GLN A 90 7.67 -6.95 -11.87
N ILE A 91 8.23 -6.27 -10.87
CA ILE A 91 7.50 -5.92 -9.63
C ILE A 91 6.24 -5.10 -9.96
N HIS A 92 6.35 -4.15 -10.89
CA HIS A 92 5.23 -3.31 -11.29
C HIS A 92 4.18 -4.06 -12.10
N GLU A 93 4.59 -5.01 -12.94
CA GLU A 93 3.71 -5.87 -13.70
C GLU A 93 2.91 -6.81 -12.79
N GLU A 94 3.57 -7.51 -11.86
CA GLU A 94 2.89 -8.34 -10.86
C GLU A 94 1.87 -7.53 -10.04
N ARG A 95 2.23 -6.30 -9.67
CA ARG A 95 1.33 -5.41 -8.93
C ARG A 95 0.15 -4.98 -9.78
N ARG A 96 0.35 -4.75 -11.08
CA ARG A 96 -0.71 -4.41 -12.03
C ARG A 96 -1.70 -5.56 -12.16
N GLU A 97 -1.24 -6.80 -12.31
CA GLU A 97 -2.10 -7.99 -12.39
C GLU A 97 -2.93 -8.17 -11.12
N LYS A 98 -2.27 -8.11 -9.94
CA LYS A 98 -2.97 -8.20 -8.65
C LYS A 98 -4.03 -7.10 -8.49
N TYR A 99 -3.73 -5.90 -8.97
CA TYR A 99 -4.69 -4.79 -8.93
C TYR A 99 -5.85 -5.00 -9.89
N GLN A 100 -5.59 -5.48 -11.11
CA GLN A 100 -6.63 -5.80 -12.09
C GLN A 100 -7.60 -6.85 -11.56
N ASN A 101 -7.10 -7.96 -11.00
CA ASN A 101 -7.96 -9.00 -10.42
C ASN A 101 -8.87 -8.44 -9.32
N ARG A 102 -8.33 -7.62 -8.40
CA ARG A 102 -9.13 -6.98 -7.35
C ARG A 102 -10.17 -6.00 -7.93
N MET A 103 -9.80 -5.27 -8.98
CA MET A 103 -10.71 -4.34 -9.63
C MET A 103 -11.84 -5.08 -10.33
N ASP A 104 -11.58 -6.22 -10.96
CA ASP A 104 -12.60 -7.01 -11.65
C ASP A 104 -13.56 -7.65 -10.64
N GLU A 105 -13.06 -8.23 -9.54
CA GLU A 105 -13.92 -8.70 -8.45
C GLU A 105 -14.79 -7.57 -7.85
N TRP A 106 -14.20 -6.38 -7.70
CA TRP A 106 -14.93 -5.23 -7.19
C TRP A 106 -15.99 -4.74 -8.17
N LYS A 107 -15.68 -4.68 -9.47
CA LYS A 107 -16.64 -4.35 -10.53
C LYS A 107 -17.80 -5.34 -10.58
N GLU A 108 -17.56 -6.63 -10.41
CA GLU A 108 -18.62 -7.64 -10.34
C GLU A 108 -19.54 -7.44 -9.13
N LYS A 109 -18.99 -7.14 -7.96
CA LYS A 109 -19.78 -6.80 -6.77
C LYS A 109 -20.59 -5.53 -6.98
N LEU A 110 -20.00 -4.52 -7.61
CA LEU A 110 -20.68 -3.27 -7.94
C LEU A 110 -21.82 -3.51 -8.91
N LYS A 111 -21.60 -4.28 -9.97
CA LYS A 111 -22.63 -4.65 -10.96
C LYS A 111 -23.84 -5.28 -10.28
N LYS A 112 -23.63 -6.27 -9.41
CA LYS A 112 -24.72 -6.90 -8.63
C LYS A 112 -25.48 -5.89 -7.76
N ARG A 113 -24.77 -4.99 -7.08
CA ARG A 113 -25.40 -3.93 -6.26
C ARG A 113 -26.23 -2.98 -7.11
N CYS A 114 -25.73 -2.59 -8.28
CA CYS A 114 -26.45 -1.75 -9.23
C CYS A 114 -27.70 -2.43 -9.78
N GLU A 115 -27.68 -3.75 -9.98
CA GLU A 115 -28.85 -4.53 -10.38
C GLU A 115 -29.90 -4.59 -9.27
N THR A 116 -29.49 -4.78 -8.01
CA THR A 116 -30.42 -4.80 -6.86
C THR A 116 -31.07 -3.44 -6.58
N LEU A 117 -30.41 -2.33 -6.92
CA LEU A 117 -30.94 -0.97 -6.74
C LEU A 117 -31.99 -0.57 -7.79
N LYS A 118 -32.03 -1.27 -8.94
CA LYS A 118 -33.03 -1.05 -10.00
C LYS A 118 -34.38 -1.71 -9.71
N GLN A 119 -34.44 -2.62 -8.74
CA GLN A 119 -35.68 -3.27 -8.28
C GLN A 119 -36.36 -2.41 -7.22
#